data_AF-A0A934TCJ1-F1
#
_entry.id   AF-A0A934TCJ1-F1
#
_cell.length_a   1.000
_cell.length_b   1.000
_cell.length_c   1.000
_cell.angle_alpha   90.00
_cell.angle_beta   90.00
_cell.angle_gamma   90.00
#
_symmetry.space_group_name_H-M   'P 1'
#
loop_
_entity.id
_entity.type
_entity.pdbx_description
1 polymer ?
#
loop_
_entity_poly.entity_id
_entity_poly.type
_entity_poly.pdbx_seq_one_letter_code
_entity_poly.pdbx_strand_id
1 'polypeptide(L)'
;MLSKGIRKHVSNPVLGLLPFIVFVVFRMVGIPEGYALIAGFSFAILGEILTRIYYKTRLFSITFYISAISIGVTFVIWFFTYKYIRKPYTYVVLCEVLIITLFMILRLSRTYIVAHFFRQKNPIQKVLMNEFYESAALIQYGLTLHVFGILLYRQFTIDDALANALDAIVFPIIPVLIILLVGGYKIYKISNLASRLRQEEWLPIVTEKGEVTGKIAKNVSFNMKNKFLHPVVRVALISDSKVYLQERSLDDILSPGKLDYPFEKYMLFNHEINLAARNSISHMIGNEVDFSIKFLLKYVFENEDTKRLIFLFIANVDDEDKIRREGKMRGKFWTVKQLEEGFADEIFGECFELEFEYLKNMVLVPSDIFGDAHVAAGAN
;
A
#
# COMPACT_ATOMS: atom_id res chain seq x y z
N MET A 1 2.65 -8.87 -6.15
CA MET A 1 2.19 -10.08 -5.40
C MET A 1 1.37 -9.76 -4.14
N LEU A 2 1.68 -8.70 -3.36
CA LEU A 2 0.90 -8.31 -2.17
C LEU A 2 -0.57 -7.92 -2.45
N SER A 3 -0.87 -7.33 -3.61
CA SER A 3 -2.23 -6.87 -3.96
C SER A 3 -3.25 -7.99 -4.17
N LYS A 4 -2.83 -9.14 -4.74
CA LYS A 4 -3.71 -10.31 -4.92
C LYS A 4 -3.98 -11.03 -3.60
N GLY A 5 -3.00 -11.09 -2.68
CA GLY A 5 -3.13 -11.75 -1.38
C GLY A 5 -4.07 -11.01 -0.42
N ILE A 6 -3.92 -9.69 -0.32
CA ILE A 6 -4.75 -8.87 0.58
C ILE A 6 -6.22 -8.88 0.12
N ARG A 7 -6.48 -8.70 -1.18
CA ARG A 7 -7.86 -8.69 -1.71
C ARG A 7 -8.54 -10.06 -1.61
N LYS A 8 -7.78 -11.17 -1.67
CA LYS A 8 -8.30 -12.54 -1.49
C LYS A 8 -8.67 -12.85 -0.05
N HIS A 9 -8.20 -12.07 0.93
CA HIS A 9 -8.36 -12.38 2.35
C HIS A 9 -9.06 -11.30 3.15
N VAL A 10 -9.41 -10.15 2.57
CA VAL A 10 -10.26 -9.17 3.26
C VAL A 10 -11.70 -9.39 2.83
N SER A 11 -12.39 -10.31 3.51
CA SER A 11 -13.84 -10.41 3.35
C SER A 11 -14.50 -9.33 4.20
N ASN A 12 -15.48 -8.65 3.61
CA ASN A 12 -16.23 -7.61 4.29
C ASN A 12 -17.27 -8.29 5.21
N PRO A 13 -17.24 -8.08 6.54
CA PRO A 13 -18.19 -8.72 7.45
C PRO A 13 -19.66 -8.38 7.14
N VAL A 14 -19.91 -7.27 6.42
CA VAL A 14 -21.21 -6.92 5.85
C VAL A 14 -21.80 -8.04 4.99
N LEU A 15 -20.99 -8.85 4.31
CA LEU A 15 -21.46 -9.98 3.51
C LEU A 15 -22.27 -10.99 4.36
N GLY A 16 -21.88 -11.19 5.61
CA GLY A 16 -22.61 -12.09 6.52
C GLY A 16 -23.96 -11.53 6.97
N LEU A 17 -24.26 -10.25 6.72
CA LEU A 17 -25.56 -9.62 6.99
C LEU A 17 -26.48 -9.57 5.77
N LEU A 18 -26.02 -10.05 4.61
CA LEU A 18 -26.89 -10.26 3.44
C LEU A 18 -28.17 -11.06 3.76
N PRO A 19 -28.15 -12.12 4.59
CA PRO A 19 -29.38 -12.83 4.95
C PRO A 19 -30.42 -11.93 5.64
N PHE A 20 -29.98 -11.00 6.49
CA PHE A 20 -30.85 -10.01 7.12
C PHE A 20 -31.38 -9.01 6.09
N ILE A 21 -30.54 -8.54 5.16
CA ILE A 21 -30.98 -7.67 4.05
C ILE A 21 -32.04 -8.38 3.19
N VAL A 22 -31.84 -9.66 2.84
CA VAL A 22 -32.82 -10.46 2.09
C VAL A 22 -34.14 -10.55 2.84
N PHE A 23 -34.10 -10.84 4.14
CA PHE A 23 -35.30 -10.86 4.98
C PHE A 23 -36.04 -9.51 4.95
N VAL A 24 -35.33 -8.39 5.12
CA VAL A 24 -35.91 -7.05 5.09
C VAL A 24 -36.50 -6.71 3.72
N VAL A 25 -35.77 -6.98 2.64
CA VAL A 25 -36.23 -6.72 1.26
C VAL A 25 -37.50 -7.53 0.95
N PHE A 26 -37.56 -8.80 1.36
CA PHE A 26 -38.76 -9.63 1.16
C PHE A 26 -39.96 -9.06 1.92
N ARG A 27 -39.73 -8.50 3.11
CA ARG A 27 -40.75 -7.78 3.86
C ARG A 27 -41.20 -6.49 3.20
N MET A 28 -40.32 -5.77 2.52
CA MET A 28 -40.68 -4.57 1.75
C MET A 28 -41.52 -4.88 0.51
N VAL A 29 -41.26 -6.02 -0.15
CA VAL A 29 -42.01 -6.46 -1.33
C VAL A 29 -43.39 -7.02 -0.97
N GLY A 30 -43.69 -7.18 0.33
CA GLY A 30 -44.99 -7.67 0.81
C GLY A 30 -45.06 -9.20 0.97
N ILE A 31 -43.92 -9.91 0.96
CA ILE A 31 -43.89 -11.35 1.21
C ILE A 31 -44.24 -11.62 2.69
N PRO A 32 -45.13 -12.58 3.00
CA PRO A 32 -45.48 -12.91 4.39
C PRO A 32 -44.28 -13.27 5.26
N GLU A 33 -44.37 -12.96 6.56
CA GLU A 33 -43.26 -12.98 7.52
C GLU A 33 -42.56 -14.34 7.57
N GLY A 34 -43.35 -15.42 7.62
CA GLY A 34 -42.82 -16.79 7.66
C GLY A 34 -41.95 -17.13 6.45
N TYR A 35 -42.41 -16.80 5.24
CA TYR A 35 -41.65 -17.06 4.02
C TYR A 35 -40.38 -16.19 3.94
N ALA A 36 -40.47 -14.93 4.35
CA ALA A 36 -39.31 -14.03 4.39
C ALA A 36 -38.23 -14.53 5.36
N LEU A 37 -38.63 -15.02 6.55
CA LEU A 37 -37.71 -15.58 7.54
C LEU A 37 -37.08 -16.90 7.06
N ILE A 38 -37.86 -17.79 6.44
CA ILE A 38 -37.33 -19.04 5.86
C ILE A 38 -36.32 -18.75 4.75
N ALA A 39 -36.62 -17.79 3.87
CA ALA A 39 -35.71 -17.38 2.81
C ALA A 39 -34.41 -16.78 3.35
N GLY A 40 -34.51 -15.87 4.33
CA GLY A 40 -33.34 -15.29 5.01
C GLY A 40 -32.48 -16.36 5.68
N PHE A 41 -33.09 -17.31 6.40
CA PHE A 41 -32.37 -18.40 7.06
C PHE A 41 -31.68 -19.33 6.05
N SER A 42 -32.36 -19.69 4.96
CA SER A 42 -31.80 -20.49 3.88
C SER A 42 -30.61 -19.78 3.22
N PHE A 43 -30.71 -18.47 3.01
CA PHE A 43 -29.62 -17.65 2.47
C PHE A 43 -28.43 -17.58 3.43
N ALA A 44 -28.67 -17.57 4.74
CA ALA A 44 -27.60 -17.60 5.74
C ALA A 44 -26.79 -18.91 5.69
N ILE A 45 -27.47 -20.06 5.57
CA ILE A 45 -26.82 -21.37 5.44
C ILE A 45 -26.04 -21.44 4.13
N LEU A 46 -26.67 -21.08 3.00
CA LEU A 46 -26.01 -21.10 1.69
C LEU A 46 -24.78 -20.19 1.66
N GLY A 47 -24.92 -18.97 2.20
CA GLY A 47 -23.83 -18.01 2.30
C GLY A 47 -22.66 -18.51 3.15
N GLU A 48 -22.94 -19.22 4.25
CA GLU A 48 -21.91 -19.84 5.08
C GLU A 48 -21.13 -20.91 4.31
N ILE A 49 -21.84 -21.81 3.63
CA ILE A 49 -21.24 -22.89 2.83
C ILE A 49 -20.34 -22.32 1.73
N LEU A 50 -20.84 -21.33 0.97
CA LEU A 50 -20.08 -20.68 -0.10
C LEU A 50 -18.84 -19.96 0.45
N THR A 51 -18.98 -19.25 1.57
CA THR A 51 -17.86 -18.53 2.21
C THR A 51 -16.79 -19.50 2.71
N ARG A 52 -17.20 -20.64 3.27
CA ARG A 52 -16.29 -21.69 3.73
C ARG A 52 -15.50 -22.31 2.58
N ILE A 53 -16.16 -22.58 1.45
CA ILE A 53 -15.52 -23.10 0.24
C ILE A 53 -14.51 -22.09 -0.31
N TYR A 54 -14.86 -20.81 -0.36
CA TYR A 54 -14.04 -19.78 -1.01
C TYR A 54 -12.86 -19.32 -0.15
N TYR A 55 -13.08 -19.01 1.13
CA TYR A 55 -12.05 -18.40 1.99
C TYR A 55 -11.27 -19.39 2.84
N LYS A 56 -11.76 -20.63 3.01
CA LYS A 56 -11.15 -21.67 3.87
C LYS A 56 -10.86 -21.24 5.32
N THR A 57 -11.45 -20.13 5.79
CA THR A 57 -11.28 -19.61 7.15
C THR A 57 -12.63 -19.54 7.87
N ARG A 58 -12.64 -19.89 9.17
CA ARG A 58 -13.86 -19.88 9.99
C ARG A 58 -14.27 -18.48 10.47
N LEU A 59 -13.35 -17.51 10.46
CA LEU A 59 -13.57 -16.16 10.98
C LEU A 59 -14.71 -15.45 10.23
N PHE A 60 -14.80 -15.63 8.92
CA PHE A 60 -15.80 -14.96 8.09
C PHE A 60 -17.18 -15.62 8.13
N SER A 61 -17.25 -16.90 8.49
CA SER A 61 -18.53 -17.57 8.75
C SER A 61 -19.24 -17.02 10.00
N ILE A 62 -18.54 -16.32 10.90
CA ILE A 62 -19.12 -15.81 12.16
C ILE A 62 -20.29 -14.85 11.90
N THR A 63 -20.18 -13.94 10.93
CA THR A 63 -21.28 -13.01 10.64
C THR A 63 -22.49 -13.71 10.02
N PHE A 64 -22.29 -14.77 9.24
CA PHE A 64 -23.38 -15.63 8.77
C PHE A 64 -24.05 -16.38 9.92
N TYR A 65 -23.29 -16.84 10.92
CA TYR A 65 -23.87 -17.43 12.13
C TYR A 65 -24.69 -16.42 12.93
N ILE A 66 -24.21 -15.19 13.07
CA ILE A 66 -24.98 -14.12 13.73
C ILE A 66 -26.32 -13.91 13.03
N SER A 67 -26.32 -13.77 11.69
CA SER A 67 -27.57 -13.64 10.93
C SER A 67 -28.47 -14.87 11.05
N ALA A 68 -27.91 -16.08 10.94
CA ALA A 68 -28.69 -17.32 11.04
C ALA A 68 -29.34 -17.46 12.42
N ILE A 69 -28.60 -17.18 13.50
CA ILE A 69 -29.11 -17.25 14.86
C ILE A 69 -30.18 -16.18 15.07
N SER A 70 -29.94 -14.92 14.68
CA SER A 70 -30.92 -13.84 14.83
C SER A 70 -32.23 -14.12 14.06
N ILE A 71 -32.13 -14.57 12.80
CA ILE A 71 -33.30 -14.92 11.99
C ILE A 71 -34.01 -16.15 12.55
N GLY A 72 -33.27 -17.18 12.97
CA GLY A 72 -33.83 -18.40 13.55
C GLY A 72 -34.59 -18.13 14.86
N VAL A 73 -34.01 -17.32 15.75
CA VAL A 73 -34.69 -16.90 17.00
C VAL A 73 -35.92 -16.04 16.68
N THR A 74 -35.82 -15.12 15.71
CA THR A 74 -36.96 -14.32 15.24
C THR A 74 -38.08 -15.19 14.68
N PHE A 75 -37.74 -16.25 13.95
CA PHE A 75 -38.70 -17.22 13.41
C PHE A 75 -39.45 -17.97 14.51
N VAL A 76 -38.73 -18.44 15.54
CA VAL A 76 -39.35 -19.09 16.69
C VAL A 76 -40.30 -18.13 17.41
N ILE A 77 -39.87 -16.89 17.66
CA ILE A 77 -40.73 -15.89 18.32
C ILE A 77 -41.97 -15.59 17.45
N TRP A 78 -41.79 -15.38 16.14
CA TRP A 78 -42.88 -15.17 15.20
C TRP A 78 -43.89 -16.32 15.24
N PHE A 79 -43.42 -17.57 15.22
CA PHE A 79 -44.29 -18.75 15.23
C PHE A 79 -45.27 -18.78 16.42
N PHE A 80 -44.86 -18.29 17.59
CA PHE A 80 -45.73 -18.20 18.76
C PHE A 80 -46.54 -16.90 18.82
N THR A 81 -46.04 -15.81 18.24
CA THR A 81 -46.59 -14.46 18.44
C THR A 81 -47.37 -13.90 17.26
N TYR A 82 -47.35 -14.54 16.08
CA TYR A 82 -47.96 -14.03 14.85
C TYR A 82 -49.46 -13.74 14.98
N LYS A 83 -50.18 -14.44 15.85
CA LYS A 83 -51.62 -14.21 16.09
C LYS A 83 -51.88 -12.97 16.95
N TYR A 84 -50.93 -12.58 17.79
CA TYR A 84 -51.09 -11.54 18.81
C TYR A 84 -50.49 -10.20 18.39
N ILE A 85 -49.43 -10.20 17.58
CA ILE A 85 -48.73 -8.99 17.15
C ILE A 85 -49.18 -8.61 15.74
N ARG A 86 -49.88 -7.46 15.63
CA ARG A 86 -50.36 -6.91 14.35
C ARG A 86 -49.54 -5.74 13.81
N LYS A 87 -48.61 -5.19 14.60
CA LYS A 87 -47.79 -4.04 14.18
C LYS A 87 -46.81 -4.44 13.08
N PRO A 88 -46.78 -3.72 11.95
CA PRO A 88 -45.88 -4.03 10.84
C PRO A 88 -44.41 -3.86 11.28
N TYR A 89 -43.51 -4.61 10.65
CA TYR A 89 -42.06 -4.56 10.87
C TYR A 89 -41.55 -4.90 12.29
N THR A 90 -42.41 -5.31 13.22
CA THR A 90 -42.00 -5.72 14.58
C THR A 90 -40.87 -6.76 14.56
N TYR A 91 -40.99 -7.77 13.69
CA TYR A 91 -39.98 -8.83 13.57
C TYR A 91 -38.69 -8.37 12.88
N VAL A 92 -38.72 -7.29 12.09
CA VAL A 92 -37.52 -6.66 11.54
C VAL A 92 -36.70 -6.03 12.65
N VAL A 93 -37.35 -5.24 13.51
CA VAL A 93 -36.71 -4.61 14.68
C VAL A 93 -36.21 -5.68 15.66
N LEU A 94 -36.99 -6.72 15.91
CA LEU A 94 -36.57 -7.84 16.77
C LEU A 94 -35.29 -8.50 16.25
N CYS A 95 -35.24 -8.80 14.95
CA CYS A 95 -34.06 -9.39 14.32
C CYS A 95 -32.85 -8.43 14.38
N GLU A 96 -33.07 -7.13 14.19
CA GLU A 96 -32.03 -6.10 14.32
C GLU A 96 -31.46 -6.05 15.75
N VAL A 97 -32.31 -6.03 16.77
CA VAL A 97 -31.90 -6.07 18.18
C VAL A 97 -31.10 -7.33 18.50
N LEU A 98 -31.50 -8.49 17.96
CA LEU A 98 -30.73 -9.74 18.10
C LEU A 98 -29.35 -9.66 17.42
N ILE A 99 -29.26 -9.04 16.24
CA ILE A 99 -27.98 -8.80 15.56
C ILE A 99 -27.08 -7.87 16.41
N ILE A 100 -27.63 -6.78 16.94
CA ILE A 100 -26.89 -5.85 17.80
C ILE A 100 -26.36 -6.55 19.05
N THR A 101 -27.19 -7.35 19.74
CA THR A 101 -26.79 -8.05 20.95
C THR A 101 -25.70 -9.10 20.67
N LEU A 102 -25.82 -9.86 19.59
CA LEU A 102 -24.80 -10.83 19.19
C LEU A 102 -23.47 -10.15 18.80
N PHE A 103 -23.50 -9.01 18.10
CA PHE A 103 -22.29 -8.24 17.83
C PHE A 103 -21.66 -7.66 19.09
N MET A 104 -22.47 -7.22 20.06
CA MET A 104 -21.99 -6.75 21.35
C MET A 104 -21.28 -7.89 22.12
N ILE A 105 -21.87 -9.08 22.16
CA ILE A 105 -21.26 -10.29 22.77
C ILE A 105 -19.96 -10.68 22.05
N LEU A 106 -19.96 -10.66 20.71
CA LEU A 106 -18.78 -10.93 19.90
C LEU A 106 -17.63 -9.96 20.25
N ARG A 107 -17.95 -8.68 20.45
CA ARG A 107 -16.97 -7.66 20.81
C ARG A 107 -16.42 -7.85 22.23
N LEU A 108 -17.28 -8.14 23.21
CA LEU A 108 -16.87 -8.41 24.59
C LEU A 108 -15.98 -9.66 24.67
N SER A 109 -16.25 -10.66 23.86
CA SER A 109 -15.45 -11.89 23.78
C SER A 109 -14.14 -11.74 22.99
N ARG A 110 -13.82 -10.54 22.44
CA ARG A 110 -12.59 -10.30 21.66
C ARG A 110 -11.33 -10.77 22.39
N THR A 111 -11.16 -10.37 23.65
CA THR A 111 -9.96 -10.71 24.43
C THR A 111 -9.83 -12.22 24.63
N TYR A 112 -10.96 -12.91 24.87
CA TYR A 112 -11.00 -14.37 25.03
C TYR A 112 -10.73 -15.10 23.71
N ILE A 113 -11.38 -14.70 22.61
CA ILE A 113 -11.22 -15.29 21.28
C ILE A 113 -9.77 -15.16 20.80
N VAL A 114 -9.16 -13.98 21.01
CA VAL A 114 -7.75 -13.74 20.67
C VAL A 114 -6.82 -14.64 21.48
N ALA A 115 -7.07 -14.80 22.79
CA ALA A 115 -6.24 -15.63 23.66
C ALA A 115 -6.36 -17.14 23.35
N HIS A 116 -7.57 -17.62 23.03
CA HIS A 116 -7.85 -19.05 22.88
C HIS A 116 -7.62 -19.57 21.45
N PHE A 117 -8.08 -18.86 20.42
CA PHE A 117 -8.02 -19.35 19.03
C PHE A 117 -6.72 -19.00 18.30
N PHE A 118 -5.97 -17.99 18.77
CA PHE A 118 -4.84 -17.42 18.01
C PHE A 118 -3.51 -17.47 18.76
N ARG A 119 -3.31 -18.53 19.55
CA ARG A 119 -2.04 -18.83 20.23
C ARG A 119 -0.85 -19.01 19.26
N GLN A 120 -1.09 -19.14 17.95
CA GLN A 120 -0.07 -19.16 16.90
C GLN A 120 0.08 -17.81 16.16
N LYS A 121 1.33 -17.32 16.13
CA LYS A 121 1.80 -15.99 15.70
C LYS A 121 1.70 -15.70 14.18
N ASN A 122 0.54 -15.85 13.52
CA ASN A 122 0.45 -15.35 12.13
C ASN A 122 0.03 -13.86 12.11
N PRO A 123 0.93 -12.92 11.78
CA PRO A 123 0.63 -11.48 11.81
C PRO A 123 -0.54 -11.09 10.91
N ILE A 124 -0.75 -11.84 9.80
CA ILE A 124 -1.83 -11.58 8.85
C ILE A 124 -3.19 -11.85 9.48
N GLN A 125 -3.34 -12.93 10.24
CA GLN A 125 -4.60 -13.28 10.91
C GLN A 125 -4.95 -12.27 12.00
N LYS A 126 -3.95 -11.74 12.71
CA LYS A 126 -4.14 -10.69 13.72
C LYS A 126 -4.66 -9.39 13.09
N VAL A 127 -4.07 -8.96 11.98
CA VAL A 127 -4.51 -7.77 11.24
C VAL A 127 -5.93 -7.96 10.72
N LEU A 128 -6.21 -9.11 10.11
CA LEU A 128 -7.52 -9.41 9.56
C LEU A 128 -8.62 -9.38 10.63
N MET A 129 -8.32 -9.94 11.80
CA MET A 129 -9.28 -9.98 12.90
C MET A 129 -9.53 -8.59 13.49
N ASN A 130 -8.50 -7.74 13.61
CA ASN A 130 -8.70 -6.36 14.01
C ASN A 130 -9.64 -5.60 13.06
N GLU A 131 -9.42 -5.73 11.74
CA GLU A 131 -10.30 -5.11 10.74
C GLU A 131 -11.73 -5.68 10.79
N PHE A 132 -11.89 -6.97 11.07
CA PHE A 132 -13.20 -7.59 11.27
C PHE A 132 -13.93 -6.98 12.50
N TYR A 133 -13.27 -6.92 13.65
CA TYR A 133 -13.86 -6.36 14.87
C TYR A 133 -14.19 -4.86 14.75
N GLU A 134 -13.34 -4.07 14.08
CA GLU A 134 -13.64 -2.67 13.79
C GLU A 134 -14.88 -2.52 12.92
N SER A 135 -15.01 -3.35 11.89
CA SER A 135 -16.17 -3.30 10.99
C SER A 135 -17.45 -3.75 11.71
N ALA A 136 -17.37 -4.82 12.51
CA ALA A 136 -18.48 -5.28 13.34
C ALA A 136 -18.93 -4.19 14.34
N ALA A 137 -17.98 -3.46 14.94
CA ALA A 137 -18.30 -2.35 15.84
C ALA A 137 -19.01 -1.19 15.12
N LEU A 138 -18.56 -0.81 13.92
CA LEU A 138 -19.22 0.22 13.11
C LEU A 138 -20.67 -0.15 12.78
N ILE A 139 -20.91 -1.41 12.37
CA ILE A 139 -22.26 -1.90 12.10
C ILE A 139 -23.10 -1.88 13.37
N GLN A 140 -22.56 -2.41 14.48
CA GLN A 140 -23.24 -2.43 15.77
C GLN A 140 -23.66 -1.03 16.20
N TYR A 141 -22.76 -0.04 16.14
CA TYR A 141 -23.06 1.34 16.51
C TYR A 141 -24.11 1.98 15.59
N GLY A 142 -24.00 1.75 14.27
CA GLY A 142 -24.99 2.25 13.32
C GLY A 142 -26.39 1.71 13.61
N LEU A 143 -26.53 0.39 13.78
CA LEU A 143 -27.81 -0.24 14.10
C LEU A 143 -28.31 0.13 15.51
N THR A 144 -27.41 0.32 16.49
CA THR A 144 -27.81 0.79 17.83
C THR A 144 -28.39 2.20 17.76
N LEU A 145 -27.75 3.10 17.00
CA LEU A 145 -28.24 4.45 16.77
C LEU A 145 -29.61 4.42 16.06
N HIS A 146 -29.79 3.50 15.12
CA HIS A 146 -31.05 3.31 14.42
C HIS A 146 -32.17 2.84 15.36
N VAL A 147 -31.94 1.82 16.20
CA VAL A 147 -32.92 1.37 17.20
C VAL A 147 -33.26 2.49 18.20
N PHE A 148 -32.27 3.28 18.64
CA PHE A 148 -32.54 4.45 19.47
C PHE A 148 -33.39 5.50 18.73
N GLY A 149 -33.10 5.75 17.46
CA GLY A 149 -33.91 6.60 16.58
C GLY A 149 -35.34 6.10 16.44
N ILE A 150 -35.57 4.79 16.32
CA ILE A 150 -36.91 4.17 16.32
C ILE A 150 -37.66 4.47 17.62
N LEU A 151 -36.99 4.35 18.77
CA LEU A 151 -37.61 4.64 20.08
C LEU A 151 -38.05 6.10 20.19
N LEU A 152 -37.20 7.03 19.77
CA LEU A 152 -37.55 8.46 19.72
C LEU A 152 -38.68 8.72 18.72
N TYR A 153 -38.58 8.17 17.51
CA TYR A 153 -39.60 8.29 16.47
C TYR A 153 -40.98 7.86 17.00
N ARG A 154 -41.07 6.68 17.63
CA ARG A 154 -42.33 6.18 18.22
C ARG A 154 -42.85 7.01 19.38
N GLN A 155 -42.00 7.74 20.09
CA GLN A 155 -42.41 8.63 21.18
C GLN A 155 -43.08 9.92 20.67
N PHE A 156 -42.71 10.41 19.49
CA PHE A 156 -43.18 11.69 18.94
C PHE A 156 -44.25 11.57 17.85
N THR A 157 -44.41 10.39 17.24
CA THR A 157 -45.39 10.19 16.16
C THR A 157 -46.80 9.92 16.68
N ILE A 158 -47.79 10.59 16.08
CA ILE A 158 -49.22 10.36 16.27
C ILE A 158 -49.76 9.64 15.02
N ASP A 159 -50.62 8.65 15.19
CA ASP A 159 -51.14 7.78 14.12
C ASP A 159 -51.87 8.60 13.03
N ASP A 160 -51.16 8.92 11.94
CA ASP A 160 -51.65 9.60 10.75
C ASP A 160 -51.12 8.92 9.48
N ALA A 161 -51.73 9.18 8.31
CA ALA A 161 -51.37 8.57 7.03
C ALA A 161 -49.88 8.79 6.67
N LEU A 162 -49.32 9.95 7.03
CA LEU A 162 -47.89 10.25 6.85
C LEU A 162 -46.99 9.32 7.70
N ALA A 163 -47.43 8.93 8.89
CA ALA A 163 -46.68 8.04 9.78
C ALA A 163 -46.56 6.63 9.18
N ASN A 164 -47.59 6.14 8.47
CA ASN A 164 -47.53 4.84 7.79
C ASN A 164 -46.51 4.82 6.64
N ALA A 165 -46.40 5.91 5.89
CA ALA A 165 -45.40 6.05 4.84
C ALA A 165 -43.98 6.13 5.43
N LEU A 166 -43.81 6.87 6.53
CA LEU A 166 -42.53 6.96 7.24
C LEU A 166 -42.13 5.63 7.90
N ASP A 167 -43.08 4.84 8.42
CA ASP A 167 -42.83 3.50 8.96
C ASP A 167 -42.20 2.58 7.89
N ALA A 168 -42.67 2.65 6.64
CA ALA A 168 -42.11 1.89 5.54
C ALA A 168 -40.68 2.30 5.16
N ILE A 169 -40.20 3.47 5.62
CA ILE A 169 -38.83 3.95 5.40
C ILE A 169 -37.98 3.65 6.64
N VAL A 170 -38.42 4.10 7.81
CA VAL A 170 -37.66 4.02 9.06
C VAL A 170 -37.33 2.57 9.39
N PHE A 171 -38.31 1.68 9.40
CA PHE A 171 -38.10 0.32 9.90
C PHE A 171 -37.29 -0.59 8.95
N PRO A 172 -37.52 -0.61 7.63
CA PRO A 172 -36.77 -1.49 6.74
C PRO A 172 -35.65 -0.80 5.94
N ILE A 173 -35.78 0.47 5.53
CA ILE A 173 -34.81 1.11 4.62
C ILE A 173 -33.57 1.58 5.37
N ILE A 174 -33.75 2.27 6.49
CA ILE A 174 -32.62 2.83 7.27
C ILE A 174 -31.61 1.76 7.72
N PRO A 175 -32.00 0.59 8.29
CA PRO A 175 -31.01 -0.39 8.74
C PRO A 175 -30.25 -1.01 7.56
N VAL A 176 -30.90 -1.23 6.41
CA VAL A 176 -30.24 -1.69 5.18
C VAL A 176 -29.27 -0.63 4.66
N LEU A 177 -29.68 0.63 4.64
CA LEU A 177 -28.82 1.75 4.22
C LEU A 177 -27.57 1.85 5.09
N ILE A 178 -27.69 1.72 6.42
CA ILE A 178 -26.56 1.73 7.35
C ILE A 178 -25.58 0.59 7.03
N ILE A 179 -26.08 -0.63 6.84
CA ILE A 179 -25.25 -1.79 6.50
C ILE A 179 -24.52 -1.57 5.16
N LEU A 180 -25.21 -1.05 4.15
CA LEU A 180 -24.64 -0.77 2.84
C LEU A 180 -23.60 0.37 2.88
N LEU A 181 -23.84 1.45 3.62
CA LEU A 181 -22.91 2.56 3.79
C LEU A 181 -21.61 2.11 4.47
N VAL A 182 -21.72 1.34 5.55
CA VAL A 182 -20.53 0.77 6.22
C VAL A 182 -19.79 -0.19 5.27
N GLY A 183 -20.53 -0.98 4.49
CA GLY A 183 -19.96 -1.85 3.47
C GLY A 183 -19.18 -1.10 2.40
N GLY A 184 -19.79 -0.05 1.84
CA GLY A 184 -19.19 0.83 0.84
C GLY A 184 -17.95 1.55 1.36
N TYR A 185 -18.02 2.10 2.57
CA TYR A 185 -16.87 2.73 3.23
C TYR A 185 -15.67 1.77 3.35
N LYS A 186 -15.91 0.51 3.76
CA LYS A 186 -14.83 -0.49 3.89
C LYS A 186 -14.23 -0.86 2.53
N ILE A 187 -15.05 -1.03 1.50
CA ILE A 187 -14.57 -1.29 0.13
C ILE A 187 -13.73 -0.10 -0.36
N TYR A 188 -14.19 1.12 -0.15
CA TYR A 188 -13.47 2.34 -0.52
C TYR A 188 -12.12 2.46 0.22
N LYS A 189 -12.10 2.27 1.55
CA LYS A 189 -10.87 2.29 2.39
C LYS A 189 -9.82 1.31 1.83
N ILE A 190 -10.24 0.07 1.54
CA ILE A 190 -9.34 -0.97 1.03
C ILE A 190 -8.86 -0.65 -0.39
N SER A 191 -9.76 -0.16 -1.26
CA SER A 191 -9.43 0.21 -2.64
C SER A 191 -8.43 1.37 -2.70
N ASN A 192 -8.66 2.42 -1.90
CA ASN A 192 -7.77 3.57 -1.78
C ASN A 192 -6.39 3.15 -1.26
N LEU A 193 -6.34 2.34 -0.20
CA LEU A 193 -5.08 1.79 0.32
C LEU A 193 -4.34 0.96 -0.74
N ALA A 194 -5.07 0.09 -1.45
CA ALA A 194 -4.49 -0.72 -2.52
C ALA A 194 -3.99 0.15 -3.68
N SER A 195 -4.63 1.29 -3.95
CA SER A 195 -4.18 2.25 -4.96
C SER A 195 -2.88 2.94 -4.55
N ARG A 196 -2.80 3.43 -3.31
CA ARG A 196 -1.57 4.04 -2.76
C ARG A 196 -0.42 3.04 -2.78
N LEU A 197 -0.65 1.80 -2.38
CA LEU A 197 0.36 0.72 -2.42
C LEU A 197 0.81 0.33 -3.84
N ARG A 198 -0.01 0.58 -4.88
CA ARG A 198 0.40 0.34 -6.28
C ARG A 198 1.31 1.44 -6.80
N GLN A 199 1.17 2.66 -6.29
CA GLN A 199 2.02 3.80 -6.66
C GLN A 199 3.31 3.84 -5.84
N GLU A 200 3.40 3.09 -4.74
CA GLU A 200 4.58 3.04 -3.89
C GLU A 200 5.74 2.27 -4.55
N GLU A 201 6.90 2.93 -4.62
CA GLU A 201 8.16 2.34 -5.06
C GLU A 201 8.78 1.49 -3.94
N TRP A 202 9.34 0.33 -4.29
CA TRP A 202 9.94 -0.59 -3.33
C TRP A 202 11.46 -0.61 -3.49
N LEU A 203 12.17 -0.29 -2.40
CA LEU A 203 13.63 -0.36 -2.35
C LEU A 203 14.08 -1.70 -1.76
N PRO A 204 15.08 -2.38 -2.36
CA PRO A 204 15.70 -3.55 -1.76
C PRO A 204 16.58 -3.12 -0.57
N ILE A 205 16.54 -3.89 0.51
CA ILE A 205 17.49 -3.79 1.63
C ILE A 205 18.64 -4.74 1.31
N VAL A 206 19.86 -4.22 1.31
CA VAL A 206 21.05 -5.01 0.96
C VAL A 206 22.06 -5.07 2.10
N THR A 207 22.93 -6.07 2.08
CA THR A 207 24.17 -6.08 2.86
C THR A 207 25.24 -5.24 2.16
N GLU A 208 26.35 -4.95 2.84
CA GLU A 208 27.51 -4.25 2.25
C GLU A 208 28.13 -5.04 1.08
N LYS A 209 27.94 -6.38 1.07
CA LYS A 209 28.33 -7.23 -0.06
C LYS A 209 27.44 -7.02 -1.29
N GLY A 210 26.23 -6.49 -1.12
CA GLY A 210 25.23 -6.31 -2.18
C GLY A 210 24.16 -7.40 -2.22
N GLU A 211 24.10 -8.28 -1.23
CA GLU A 211 23.10 -9.34 -1.15
C GLU A 211 21.77 -8.79 -0.63
N VAL A 212 20.66 -9.13 -1.31
CA VAL A 212 19.31 -8.65 -0.94
C VAL A 212 18.77 -9.44 0.25
N THR A 213 18.55 -8.75 1.38
CA THR A 213 17.99 -9.34 2.60
C THR A 213 16.48 -9.09 2.74
N GLY A 214 15.95 -8.06 2.08
CA GLY A 214 14.55 -7.69 2.17
C GLY A 214 14.16 -6.55 1.24
N LYS A 215 12.99 -5.97 1.50
CA LYS A 215 12.51 -4.76 0.80
C LYS A 215 11.64 -3.90 1.68
N ILE A 216 11.61 -2.62 1.38
CA ILE A 216 10.83 -1.61 2.10
C ILE A 216 10.21 -0.61 1.12
N ALA A 217 9.09 -0.01 1.49
CA ALA A 217 8.51 1.09 0.74
C ALA A 217 9.45 2.32 0.81
N LYS A 218 9.68 2.98 -0.33
CA LYS A 218 10.60 4.12 -0.45
C LYS A 218 10.28 5.23 0.54
N ASN A 219 9.00 5.60 0.67
CA ASN A 219 8.56 6.64 1.61
C ASN A 219 8.83 6.25 3.07
N VAL A 220 8.63 4.98 3.42
CA VAL A 220 8.90 4.49 4.78
C VAL A 220 10.40 4.52 5.07
N SER A 221 11.22 4.15 4.08
CA SER A 221 12.66 4.18 4.23
C SER A 221 13.20 5.59 4.46
N PHE A 222 12.75 6.56 3.66
CA PHE A 222 13.19 7.95 3.79
C PHE A 222 12.80 8.54 5.16
N ASN A 223 11.64 8.16 5.69
CA ASN A 223 11.24 8.55 7.06
C ASN A 223 12.07 7.89 8.16
N MET A 224 12.74 6.77 7.89
CA MET A 224 13.62 6.06 8.83
C MET A 224 15.11 6.43 8.67
N LYS A 225 15.43 7.40 7.81
CA LYS A 225 16.78 7.92 7.54
C LYS A 225 17.80 6.81 7.22
N ASN A 226 18.97 6.82 7.87
CA ASN A 226 20.12 5.95 7.61
C ASN A 226 19.98 4.50 8.14
N LYS A 227 18.78 4.08 8.56
CA LYS A 227 18.54 2.76 9.17
C LYS A 227 18.80 1.58 8.22
N PHE A 228 18.56 1.74 6.92
CA PHE A 228 18.65 0.68 5.94
C PHE A 228 19.60 1.04 4.81
N LEU A 229 20.39 0.06 4.37
CA LEU A 229 21.30 0.19 3.24
C LEU A 229 20.55 -0.12 1.94
N HIS A 230 20.56 0.83 1.01
CA HIS A 230 19.92 0.71 -0.31
C HIS A 230 20.93 0.83 -1.45
N PRO A 231 20.84 0.00 -2.50
CA PRO A 231 21.69 0.15 -3.67
C PRO A 231 21.26 1.38 -4.48
N VAL A 232 22.24 2.20 -4.83
CA VAL A 232 22.07 3.42 -5.63
C VAL A 232 23.05 3.35 -6.79
N VAL A 233 22.54 3.58 -7.99
CA VAL A 233 23.36 3.68 -9.20
C VAL A 233 23.65 5.15 -9.46
N ARG A 234 24.92 5.46 -9.62
CA ARG A 234 25.42 6.76 -10.06
C ARG A 234 26.12 6.59 -11.39
N VAL A 235 25.95 7.52 -12.33
CA VAL A 235 26.62 7.47 -13.63
C VAL A 235 27.32 8.81 -13.89
N ALA A 236 28.65 8.77 -14.01
CA ALA A 236 29.45 9.90 -14.46
C ALA A 236 29.46 9.94 -15.99
N LEU A 237 29.11 11.10 -16.56
CA LEU A 237 29.19 11.33 -18.00
C LEU A 237 30.50 12.03 -18.34
N ILE A 238 31.28 11.42 -19.22
CA ILE A 238 32.62 11.86 -19.58
C ILE A 238 32.71 12.07 -21.08
N SER A 239 33.42 13.14 -21.47
CA SER A 239 33.80 13.46 -22.84
C SER A 239 35.17 14.14 -22.80
N ASP A 240 36.15 13.67 -23.58
CA ASP A 240 37.49 14.25 -23.69
C ASP A 240 38.15 14.64 -22.35
N SER A 241 38.13 13.71 -21.37
CA SER A 241 38.64 13.93 -20.00
C SER A 241 37.97 15.07 -19.22
N LYS A 242 36.77 15.48 -19.62
CA LYS A 242 35.89 16.38 -18.86
C LYS A 242 34.71 15.61 -18.30
N VAL A 243 34.22 16.07 -17.15
CA VAL A 243 33.08 15.46 -16.44
C VAL A 243 31.89 16.38 -16.51
N TYR A 244 30.74 15.86 -16.89
CA TYR A 244 29.50 16.64 -16.83
C TYR A 244 28.97 16.70 -15.40
N LEU A 245 28.82 17.90 -14.87
CA LEU A 245 28.19 18.15 -13.57
C LEU A 245 27.03 19.14 -13.72
N GLN A 246 26.00 18.92 -12.93
CA GLN A 246 24.85 19.82 -12.85
C GLN A 246 24.40 20.03 -11.42
N GLU A 247 23.66 21.11 -11.21
CA GLU A 247 23.06 21.42 -9.92
C GLU A 247 21.97 20.39 -9.58
N ARG A 248 22.02 19.87 -8.35
CA ARG A 248 21.01 18.95 -7.80
C ARG A 248 19.71 19.70 -7.51
N SER A 249 18.58 18.98 -7.55
CA SER A 249 17.30 19.59 -7.21
C SER A 249 17.28 20.00 -5.74
N LEU A 250 16.58 21.09 -5.41
CA LEU A 250 16.34 21.49 -4.02
C LEU A 250 15.49 20.46 -3.26
N ASP A 251 14.76 19.59 -3.97
CA ASP A 251 13.95 18.52 -3.39
C ASP A 251 14.77 17.23 -3.11
N ASP A 252 16.04 17.18 -3.51
CA ASP A 252 16.89 16.01 -3.30
C ASP A 252 17.30 15.87 -1.83
N ILE A 253 17.29 14.63 -1.33
CA ILE A 253 17.62 14.32 0.07
C ILE A 253 19.10 14.56 0.37
N LEU A 254 19.98 14.41 -0.63
CA LEU A 254 21.42 14.56 -0.48
C LEU A 254 21.90 15.76 -1.27
N SER A 255 22.66 16.63 -0.60
CA SER A 255 23.35 17.79 -1.17
C SER A 255 22.49 18.66 -2.13
N PRO A 256 21.29 19.13 -1.71
CA PRO A 256 20.43 19.95 -2.57
C PRO A 256 21.15 21.24 -2.99
N GLY A 257 21.06 21.60 -4.28
CA GLY A 257 21.71 22.81 -4.83
C GLY A 257 23.23 22.70 -5.04
N LYS A 258 23.86 21.57 -4.68
CA LYS A 258 25.29 21.32 -4.97
C LYS A 258 25.47 20.75 -6.38
N LEU A 259 26.68 20.87 -6.91
CA LEU A 259 27.07 20.26 -8.19
C LEU A 259 27.40 18.79 -8.01
N ASP A 260 26.78 17.95 -8.84
CA ASP A 260 26.97 16.49 -8.81
C ASP A 260 26.74 15.87 -10.21
N TYR A 261 26.95 14.57 -10.33
CA TYR A 261 26.61 13.82 -11.53
C TYR A 261 25.12 13.98 -11.87
N PRO A 262 24.78 14.08 -13.17
CA PRO A 262 23.40 14.20 -13.61
C PRO A 262 22.56 12.93 -13.36
N PHE A 263 23.21 11.79 -13.09
CA PHE A 263 22.56 10.49 -12.98
C PHE A 263 22.77 9.87 -11.61
N GLU A 264 21.74 9.93 -10.78
CA GLU A 264 21.64 9.19 -9.52
C GLU A 264 20.25 8.55 -9.41
N LYS A 265 20.19 7.25 -9.12
CA LYS A 265 18.92 6.56 -8.94
C LYS A 265 19.00 5.45 -7.92
N TYR A 266 18.06 5.46 -6.98
CA TYR A 266 17.79 4.31 -6.11
C TYR A 266 17.32 3.12 -6.95
N MET A 267 17.94 1.97 -6.73
CA MET A 267 17.52 0.73 -7.37
C MET A 267 16.18 0.29 -6.81
N LEU A 268 15.24 0.01 -7.70
CA LEU A 268 13.97 -0.59 -7.31
C LEU A 268 14.13 -2.10 -7.15
N PHE A 269 13.31 -2.69 -6.29
CA PHE A 269 13.30 -4.13 -6.06
C PHE A 269 13.07 -4.89 -7.37
N ASN A 270 13.88 -5.92 -7.63
CA ASN A 270 13.94 -6.71 -8.88
C ASN A 270 14.49 -5.98 -10.12
N HIS A 271 15.05 -4.76 -10.00
CA HIS A 271 15.76 -4.14 -11.11
C HIS A 271 17.22 -4.62 -11.15
N GLU A 272 17.72 -4.89 -12.35
CA GLU A 272 19.14 -5.18 -12.57
C GLU A 272 19.95 -3.88 -12.63
N ILE A 273 21.10 -3.86 -11.93
CA ILE A 273 21.96 -2.68 -11.75
C ILE A 273 22.45 -2.14 -13.10
N ASN A 274 23.04 -2.99 -13.94
CA ASN A 274 23.61 -2.58 -15.23
C ASN A 274 22.53 -2.02 -16.18
N LEU A 275 21.36 -2.66 -16.21
CA LEU A 275 20.24 -2.21 -17.02
C LEU A 275 19.68 -0.87 -16.51
N ALA A 276 19.58 -0.70 -15.19
CA ALA A 276 19.15 0.55 -14.58
C ALA A 276 20.13 1.70 -14.86
N ALA A 277 21.44 1.44 -14.82
CA ALA A 277 22.46 2.42 -15.19
C ALA A 277 22.30 2.86 -16.64
N ARG A 278 22.26 1.90 -17.58
CA ARG A 278 22.10 2.16 -19.02
C ARG A 278 20.79 2.88 -19.35
N ASN A 279 19.68 2.47 -18.74
CA ASN A 279 18.38 3.10 -18.98
C ASN A 279 18.32 4.53 -18.43
N SER A 280 18.95 4.79 -17.27
CA SER A 280 18.94 6.12 -16.65
C SER A 280 19.66 7.15 -17.52
N ILE A 281 20.79 6.73 -18.11
CA ILE A 281 21.57 7.61 -18.99
C ILE A 281 20.97 7.74 -20.39
N SER A 282 20.50 6.64 -20.99
CA SER A 282 19.88 6.67 -22.33
C SER A 282 18.66 7.59 -22.39
N HIS A 283 17.86 7.61 -21.32
CA HIS A 283 16.66 8.43 -21.26
C HIS A 283 16.96 9.94 -21.27
N MET A 284 18.12 10.38 -20.77
CA MET A 284 18.45 11.82 -20.74
C MET A 284 19.36 12.25 -21.89
N ILE A 285 20.27 11.40 -22.36
CA ILE A 285 21.17 11.75 -23.48
C ILE A 285 20.45 11.55 -24.84
N GLY A 286 19.45 10.66 -24.88
CA GLY A 286 18.70 10.28 -26.07
C GLY A 286 19.07 8.87 -26.53
N ASN A 287 18.08 8.11 -26.99
CA ASN A 287 18.24 6.70 -27.39
C ASN A 287 19.08 6.50 -28.67
N GLU A 288 19.40 7.58 -29.39
CA GLU A 288 20.14 7.56 -30.66
C GLU A 288 21.64 7.79 -30.46
N VAL A 289 22.08 8.15 -29.25
CA VAL A 289 23.48 8.39 -28.93
C VAL A 289 24.13 7.07 -28.52
N ASP A 290 25.16 6.65 -29.25
CA ASP A 290 25.98 5.51 -28.84
C ASP A 290 26.93 5.96 -27.72
N PHE A 291 27.03 5.15 -26.67
CA PHE A 291 27.91 5.41 -25.54
C PHE A 291 28.34 4.09 -24.91
N SER A 292 29.58 4.05 -24.42
CA SER A 292 30.07 2.91 -23.66
C SER A 292 29.85 3.14 -22.17
N ILE A 293 29.25 2.17 -21.48
CA ILE A 293 29.07 2.21 -20.02
C ILE A 293 29.98 1.19 -19.33
N LYS A 294 30.76 1.64 -18.35
CA LYS A 294 31.70 0.81 -17.58
C LYS A 294 31.46 1.00 -16.10
N PHE A 295 31.52 -0.09 -15.34
CA PHE A 295 31.51 -0.03 -13.89
C PHE A 295 32.86 0.48 -13.38
N LEU A 296 32.86 1.44 -12.46
CA LEU A 296 34.08 2.01 -11.87
C LEU A 296 34.33 1.45 -10.47
N LEU A 297 33.40 1.68 -9.54
CA LEU A 297 33.60 1.33 -8.13
C LEU A 297 32.29 1.11 -7.39
N LYS A 298 32.39 0.36 -6.28
CA LYS A 298 31.31 0.09 -5.32
C LYS A 298 31.78 0.42 -3.92
N TYR A 299 31.01 1.22 -3.19
CA TYR A 299 31.30 1.58 -1.79
C TYR A 299 30.03 1.85 -1.00
N VAL A 300 30.17 1.87 0.33
CA VAL A 300 29.09 2.26 1.24
C VAL A 300 29.27 3.72 1.59
N PHE A 301 28.22 4.51 1.33
CA PHE A 301 28.10 5.89 1.78
C PHE A 301 27.09 5.95 2.93
N GLU A 302 27.43 6.65 4.00
CA GLU A 302 26.56 6.79 5.17
C GLU A 302 26.71 8.20 5.75
N ASN A 303 25.58 8.85 5.95
CA ASN A 303 25.48 10.10 6.68
C ASN A 303 24.26 10.09 7.61
N GLU A 304 23.91 11.23 8.21
CA GLU A 304 22.77 11.31 9.14
C GLU A 304 21.42 10.99 8.48
N ASP A 305 21.29 11.24 7.18
CA ASP A 305 20.04 11.12 6.46
C ASP A 305 19.89 9.81 5.71
N THR A 306 20.98 9.23 5.18
CA THR A 306 20.89 8.06 4.31
C THR A 306 22.08 7.11 4.43
N LYS A 307 21.82 5.82 4.19
CA LYS A 307 22.83 4.78 4.06
C LYS A 307 22.68 4.10 2.70
N ARG A 308 23.69 4.22 1.84
CA ARG A 308 23.61 3.88 0.41
C ARG A 308 24.77 2.96 0.02
N LEU A 309 24.48 1.92 -0.76
CA LEU A 309 25.48 1.12 -1.44
C LEU A 309 25.61 1.66 -2.86
N ILE A 310 26.61 2.51 -3.07
CA ILE A 310 26.82 3.20 -4.34
C ILE A 310 27.47 2.25 -5.34
N PHE A 311 26.93 2.23 -6.56
CA PHE A 311 27.56 1.66 -7.75
C PHE A 311 27.78 2.80 -8.74
N LEU A 312 29.04 3.19 -8.89
CA LEU A 312 29.43 4.24 -9.83
C LEU A 312 29.78 3.63 -11.18
N PHE A 313 29.13 4.12 -12.22
CA PHE A 313 29.40 3.80 -13.62
C PHE A 313 29.93 5.04 -14.33
N ILE A 314 30.67 4.80 -15.40
CA ILE A 314 31.15 5.83 -16.32
C ILE A 314 30.47 5.58 -17.66
N ALA A 315 29.93 6.64 -18.24
CA ALA A 315 29.53 6.65 -19.63
C ALA A 315 30.42 7.61 -20.40
N ASN A 316 31.10 7.08 -21.41
CA ASN A 316 31.93 7.87 -22.29
C ASN A 316 31.16 8.18 -23.59
N VAL A 317 31.15 9.45 -23.98
CA VAL A 317 30.54 9.96 -25.20
C VAL A 317 31.62 10.65 -26.01
N ASP A 318 31.67 10.34 -27.30
CA ASP A 318 32.75 10.83 -28.19
C ASP A 318 32.60 12.30 -28.57
N ASP A 319 31.40 12.87 -28.43
CA ASP A 319 31.08 14.23 -28.90
C ASP A 319 30.09 14.91 -27.96
N GLU A 320 30.54 15.99 -27.31
CA GLU A 320 29.74 16.81 -26.39
C GLU A 320 28.48 17.37 -27.08
N ASP A 321 28.53 17.65 -28.38
CA ASP A 321 27.44 18.30 -29.14
C ASP A 321 26.29 17.33 -29.49
N LYS A 322 26.54 16.02 -29.44
CA LYS A 322 25.51 14.99 -29.65
C LYS A 322 24.60 14.80 -28.44
N ILE A 323 24.99 15.32 -27.28
CA ILE A 323 24.17 15.25 -26.07
C ILE A 323 23.01 16.23 -26.23
N ARG A 324 21.78 15.70 -26.36
CA ARG A 324 20.59 16.54 -26.37
C ARG A 324 20.47 17.23 -25.00
N ARG A 325 20.78 18.53 -24.95
CA ARG A 325 20.52 19.41 -23.80
C ARG A 325 19.03 19.78 -23.68
N GLU A 326 18.14 18.91 -24.12
CA GLU A 326 16.69 19.08 -24.03
C GLU A 326 16.19 18.39 -22.74
N GLY A 327 15.59 19.14 -21.82
CA GLY A 327 14.99 18.59 -20.59
C GLY A 327 15.78 18.86 -19.30
N LYS A 328 16.20 17.79 -18.60
CA LYS A 328 16.76 17.83 -17.22
C LYS A 328 18.28 18.07 -17.13
N MET A 329 18.99 18.09 -18.27
CA MET A 329 20.44 18.31 -18.36
C MET A 329 20.72 19.82 -18.44
N ARG A 330 21.02 20.45 -17.31
CA ARG A 330 21.26 21.92 -17.20
C ARG A 330 22.69 22.29 -16.80
N GLY A 331 23.54 21.29 -16.65
CA GLY A 331 24.93 21.43 -16.27
C GLY A 331 25.89 21.75 -17.42
N LYS A 332 27.18 21.63 -17.11
CA LYS A 332 28.29 21.85 -18.03
C LYS A 332 29.38 20.80 -17.81
N PHE A 333 30.24 20.64 -18.81
CA PHE A 333 31.48 19.87 -18.68
C PHE A 333 32.53 20.66 -17.92
N TRP A 334 33.18 19.99 -16.97
CA TRP A 334 34.25 20.53 -16.13
C TRP A 334 35.55 19.79 -16.40
N THR A 335 36.62 20.55 -16.58
CA THR A 335 37.99 20.02 -16.64
C THR A 335 38.51 19.70 -15.25
N VAL A 336 39.51 18.81 -15.15
CA VAL A 336 40.15 18.45 -13.86
C VAL A 336 40.62 19.70 -13.10
N LYS A 337 41.24 20.68 -13.79
CA LYS A 337 41.70 21.93 -13.16
C LYS A 337 40.55 22.73 -12.54
N GLN A 338 39.44 22.88 -13.27
CA GLN A 338 38.27 23.60 -12.75
C GLN A 338 37.61 22.87 -11.58
N LEU A 339 37.66 21.53 -11.57
CA LEU A 339 37.17 20.75 -10.44
C LEU A 339 38.04 20.97 -9.22
N GLU A 340 39.37 20.89 -9.35
CA GLU A 340 40.34 21.15 -8.27
C GLU A 340 40.18 22.55 -7.67
N GLU A 341 40.00 23.57 -8.51
CA GLU A 341 39.72 24.94 -8.04
C GLU A 341 38.37 25.03 -7.30
N GLY A 342 37.34 24.34 -7.78
CA GLY A 342 36.00 24.35 -7.19
C GLY A 342 35.91 23.67 -5.81
N PHE A 343 36.85 22.80 -5.45
CA PHE A 343 36.86 22.17 -4.11
C PHE A 343 37.08 23.20 -3.00
N ALA A 344 37.76 24.31 -3.27
CA ALA A 344 37.94 25.38 -2.30
C ALA A 344 36.63 26.10 -1.95
N ASP A 345 35.64 26.05 -2.85
CA ASP A 345 34.36 26.76 -2.71
C ASP A 345 33.25 25.88 -2.11
N GLU A 346 33.56 24.62 -1.74
CA GLU A 346 32.61 23.63 -1.21
C GLU A 346 31.35 23.45 -2.06
N ILE A 347 31.41 23.64 -3.39
CA ILE A 347 30.23 23.65 -4.26
C ILE A 347 29.74 22.25 -4.67
N PHE A 348 30.49 21.20 -4.35
CA PHE A 348 30.22 19.83 -4.80
C PHE A 348 29.36 19.02 -3.82
N GLY A 349 28.71 17.98 -4.32
CA GLY A 349 27.94 17.04 -3.51
C GLY A 349 28.84 16.03 -2.77
N GLU A 350 28.45 15.61 -1.57
CA GLU A 350 29.25 14.75 -0.68
C GLU A 350 29.73 13.45 -1.37
N CYS A 351 28.88 12.82 -2.18
CA CYS A 351 29.27 11.61 -2.92
C CYS A 351 30.32 11.91 -3.99
N PHE A 352 30.18 13.03 -4.72
CA PHE A 352 31.12 13.41 -5.76
C PHE A 352 32.52 13.67 -5.20
N GLU A 353 32.61 14.34 -4.05
CA GLU A 353 33.89 14.62 -3.39
C GLU A 353 34.65 13.33 -3.05
N LEU A 354 33.94 12.31 -2.57
CA LEU A 354 34.52 10.99 -2.29
C LEU A 354 34.92 10.22 -3.57
N GLU A 355 34.19 10.44 -4.66
CA GLU A 355 34.38 9.73 -5.93
C GLU A 355 35.45 10.39 -6.83
N PHE A 356 35.72 11.68 -6.65
CA PHE A 356 36.55 12.48 -7.55
C PHE A 356 37.98 11.95 -7.68
N GLU A 357 38.64 11.58 -6.58
CA GLU A 357 40.01 11.04 -6.62
C GLU A 357 40.09 9.74 -7.43
N TYR A 358 39.10 8.87 -7.31
CA TYR A 358 39.04 7.65 -8.12
C TYR A 358 38.77 7.97 -9.59
N LEU A 359 37.86 8.89 -9.87
CA LEU A 359 37.53 9.32 -11.23
C LEU A 359 38.75 9.93 -11.92
N LYS A 360 39.46 10.82 -11.23
CA LYS A 360 40.68 11.47 -11.71
C LYS A 360 41.75 10.44 -12.07
N ASN A 361 42.10 9.57 -11.13
CA ASN A 361 43.22 8.64 -11.29
C ASN A 361 42.94 7.50 -12.27
N MET A 362 41.68 7.05 -12.40
CA MET A 362 41.35 5.89 -13.25
C MET A 362 40.84 6.27 -14.64
N VAL A 363 40.40 7.52 -14.85
CA VAL A 363 39.63 7.88 -16.06
C VAL A 363 40.09 9.18 -16.70
N LEU A 364 40.33 10.23 -15.91
CA LEU A 364 40.57 11.57 -16.45
C LEU A 364 42.06 11.84 -16.73
N VAL A 365 42.97 11.14 -16.04
CA VAL A 365 44.41 11.23 -16.30
C VAL A 365 44.80 10.22 -17.40
N PRO A 366 45.49 10.63 -18.48
CA PRO A 366 45.91 9.74 -19.56
C PRO A 366 46.81 8.61 -19.06
N SER A 367 46.61 7.41 -19.58
CA SER A 367 47.39 6.20 -19.28
C SER A 367 48.84 6.24 -19.77
N ASP A 368 49.24 7.32 -20.45
CA ASP A 368 50.52 7.44 -21.16
C ASP A 368 51.74 7.63 -20.24
N ILE A 369 51.55 7.70 -18.91
CA ILE A 369 52.66 7.82 -17.95
C ILE A 369 53.27 6.43 -17.61
N PHE A 370 52.62 5.32 -17.97
CA PHE A 370 53.12 3.96 -17.70
C PHE A 370 53.53 3.17 -18.97
N GLY A 371 53.50 3.79 -20.16
CA GLY A 371 53.69 3.11 -21.44
C GLY A 371 55.12 2.90 -21.94
N ASP A 372 56.10 3.70 -21.51
CA ASP A 372 57.41 3.77 -22.19
C ASP A 372 58.62 3.24 -21.40
N ALA A 373 58.41 2.45 -20.33
CA ALA A 373 59.51 1.89 -19.53
C ALA A 373 59.96 0.46 -19.91
N HIS A 374 59.31 -0.20 -20.89
CA HIS A 374 59.57 -1.64 -21.17
C HIS A 374 60.18 -1.99 -22.54
N VAL A 375 60.66 -1.03 -23.34
CA VAL A 375 61.25 -1.33 -24.66
C VAL A 375 62.79 -1.22 -24.71
N ALA A 376 63.46 -0.81 -23.63
CA ALA A 376 64.92 -0.58 -23.63
C ALA A 376 65.79 -1.65 -22.93
N ALA A 377 65.32 -2.89 -22.79
CA ALA A 377 66.13 -3.98 -22.22
C ALA A 377 65.87 -5.31 -22.93
N GLY A 378 66.54 -5.55 -24.05
CA GLY A 378 66.47 -6.85 -24.73
C GLY A 378 67.00 -6.90 -26.15
N ALA A 379 68.17 -6.32 -26.42
CA ALA A 379 68.94 -6.63 -27.63
C ALA A 379 70.44 -6.41 -27.35
N ASN A 380 71.09 -7.43 -26.82
CA ASN A 380 72.49 -7.78 -27.07
C ASN A 380 72.70 -9.24 -26.74
#